data_AF-Q0APD4-F1
#
_entry.id   AF-Q0APD4-F1
#
_cell.length_a   1.000
_cell.length_b   1.000
_cell.length_c   1.000
_cell.angle_alpha   90.00
_cell.angle_beta   90.00
_cell.angle_gamma   90.00
#
_symmetry.space_group_name_H-M   'P 1'
#
loop_
_entity.id
_entity.type
_entity.pdbx_description
1 polymer ?
#
loop_
_entity_poly.entity_id
_entity_poly.type
_entity_poly.pdbx_seq_one_letter_code
_entity_poly.pdbx_strand_id
1 'polypeptide(L)'
;MRKGDGLLLSVVLLSLGLLIADMMSGGGVSAALNARLPGMAQSAGRRLGQLGVWLSPFLLVPLISGLLGRVLDLPERLWAAQRAAVNRIDAITEIIAGAARWFALGLVVATAIIVIQRYVFGYASTKLAESVIYMHALLFLLSSGSTLLHGGHVRVDVFFAKMSPQGRAWVDLLGTYLALIPMSFLILWSSTGYLNSTWRILESSRESDGLAFVFLLKTAIPLFAILMILQGFSMAARAAMTLGGQKPPALPAAAEGEV
;
A
#
# COMPACT_ATOMS: atom_id res chain seq x y z
N MET A 1 -13.43 26.97 13.95
CA MET A 1 -13.45 26.09 12.78
C MET A 1 -12.48 26.64 11.76
N ARG A 2 -11.39 25.92 11.47
CA ARG A 2 -10.37 26.36 10.49
C ARG A 2 -10.84 25.96 9.09
N LYS A 3 -10.44 26.70 8.05
CA LYS A 3 -10.86 26.47 6.65
C LYS A 3 -10.57 25.04 6.13
N GLY A 4 -9.66 24.29 6.76
CA GLY A 4 -9.40 22.87 6.45
C GLY A 4 -10.44 21.88 6.99
N ASP A 5 -11.18 22.24 8.05
CA ASP A 5 -12.22 21.38 8.63
C ASP A 5 -13.40 21.20 7.65
N GLY A 6 -13.67 22.22 6.82
CA GLY A 6 -14.77 22.21 5.85
C GLY A 6 -14.53 21.24 4.68
N LEU A 7 -13.29 21.09 4.22
CA LEU A 7 -12.96 20.18 3.12
C LEU A 7 -13.06 18.72 3.60
N LEU A 8 -12.59 18.44 4.80
CA LEU A 8 -12.69 17.13 5.43
C LEU A 8 -14.15 16.75 5.71
N LEU A 9 -14.96 17.68 6.25
CA LEU A 9 -16.39 17.48 6.42
C LEU A 9 -17.07 17.24 5.07
N SER A 10 -16.72 17.98 4.02
CA SER A 10 -17.33 17.79 2.70
C SER A 10 -17.03 16.43 2.08
N VAL A 11 -15.80 15.91 2.22
CA VAL A 11 -15.42 14.59 1.69
C VAL A 11 -16.07 13.47 2.49
N VAL A 12 -16.13 13.60 3.82
CA VAL A 12 -16.78 12.63 4.71
C VAL A 12 -18.29 12.61 4.45
N LEU A 13 -18.92 13.78 4.32
CA LEU A 13 -20.35 13.90 4.01
C LEU A 13 -20.67 13.39 2.61
N LEU A 14 -19.80 13.62 1.61
CA LEU A 14 -19.98 13.09 0.26
C LEU A 14 -19.89 11.55 0.26
N SER A 15 -18.92 10.99 0.98
CA SER A 15 -18.71 9.55 1.08
C SER A 15 -19.86 8.85 1.83
N LEU A 16 -20.32 9.45 2.94
CA LEU A 16 -21.51 8.99 3.67
C LEU A 16 -22.79 9.15 2.82
N GLY A 17 -22.91 10.25 2.09
CA GLY A 17 -24.06 10.51 1.22
C GLY A 17 -24.18 9.51 0.08
N LEU A 18 -23.06 9.16 -0.56
CA LEU A 18 -23.01 8.10 -1.58
C LEU A 18 -23.38 6.74 -1.00
N LEU A 19 -22.91 6.42 0.20
CA LEU A 19 -23.20 5.16 0.89
C LEU A 19 -24.69 5.05 1.28
N ILE A 20 -25.27 6.14 1.81
CA ILE A 20 -26.69 6.22 2.16
C ILE A 20 -27.56 6.17 0.90
N ALA A 21 -27.18 6.87 -0.17
CA ALA A 21 -27.89 6.83 -1.44
C ALA A 21 -27.91 5.42 -2.06
N ASP A 22 -26.81 4.68 -1.97
CA ASP A 22 -26.76 3.29 -2.43
C ASP A 22 -27.60 2.36 -1.54
N MET A 23 -27.61 2.59 -0.22
CA MET A 23 -28.46 1.85 0.73
C MET A 23 -29.95 2.12 0.51
N MET A 24 -30.33 3.37 0.25
CA MET A 24 -31.72 3.76 -0.04
C MET A 24 -32.19 3.30 -1.42
N SER A 25 -31.29 3.21 -2.40
CA SER A 25 -31.61 2.74 -3.75
C SER A 25 -31.59 1.20 -3.88
N GLY A 26 -31.36 0.47 -2.78
CA GLY A 26 -31.25 -0.99 -2.81
C GLY A 26 -30.06 -1.48 -3.64
N GLY A 27 -28.99 -0.69 -3.74
CA GLY A 27 -27.82 -0.97 -4.57
C GLY A 27 -27.91 -0.43 -6.00
N GLY A 28 -28.82 0.49 -6.29
CA GLY A 28 -29.02 1.05 -7.64
C GLY A 28 -27.82 1.84 -8.17
N VAL A 29 -27.07 2.52 -7.30
CA VAL A 29 -25.84 3.26 -7.67
C VAL A 29 -24.72 2.26 -7.99
N SER A 30 -24.56 1.25 -7.15
CA SER A 30 -23.69 0.08 -7.36
C SER A 30 -24.04 -0.67 -8.65
N ALA A 31 -25.32 -0.86 -8.96
CA ALA A 31 -25.81 -1.54 -10.16
C ALA A 31 -25.52 -0.73 -11.45
N ALA A 32 -25.73 0.58 -11.42
CA ALA A 32 -25.43 1.48 -12.53
C ALA A 32 -23.92 1.57 -12.82
N LEU A 33 -23.08 1.57 -11.78
CA LEU A 33 -21.63 1.49 -11.89
C LEU A 33 -21.20 0.13 -12.46
N ASN A 34 -21.79 -0.98 -12.00
CA ASN A 34 -21.50 -2.32 -12.48
C ASN A 34 -21.93 -2.56 -13.93
N ALA A 35 -23.04 -1.98 -14.37
CA ALA A 35 -23.55 -2.13 -15.74
C ALA A 35 -22.60 -1.55 -16.80
N ARG A 36 -21.69 -0.66 -16.41
CA ARG A 36 -20.69 -0.03 -17.29
C ARG A 36 -19.34 -0.76 -17.31
N LEU A 37 -19.16 -1.83 -16.53
CA LEU A 37 -17.90 -2.57 -16.42
C LEU A 37 -17.90 -3.85 -17.28
N PRO A 38 -16.79 -4.21 -17.94
CA PRO A 38 -16.64 -5.47 -18.68
C PRO A 38 -16.86 -6.71 -17.79
N GLY A 39 -17.39 -7.81 -18.33
CA GLY A 39 -17.79 -9.00 -17.54
C GLY A 39 -16.68 -9.64 -16.69
N MET A 40 -15.42 -9.60 -17.14
CA MET A 40 -14.27 -10.03 -16.31
C MET A 40 -13.95 -9.04 -15.18
N ALA A 41 -14.17 -7.74 -15.39
CA ALA A 41 -14.04 -6.71 -14.36
C ALA A 41 -15.15 -6.82 -13.30
N GLN A 42 -16.36 -7.21 -13.71
CA GLN A 42 -17.48 -7.48 -12.80
C GLN A 42 -17.19 -8.69 -11.89
N SER A 43 -16.63 -9.77 -12.43
CA SER A 43 -16.33 -10.99 -11.67
C SER A 43 -15.10 -10.85 -10.78
N ALA A 44 -14.02 -10.21 -11.25
CA ALA A 44 -12.87 -9.85 -10.43
C ALA A 44 -13.26 -8.83 -9.34
N GLY A 45 -14.03 -7.79 -9.70
CA GLY A 45 -14.55 -6.79 -8.77
C GLY A 45 -15.46 -7.38 -7.70
N ARG A 46 -16.31 -8.36 -8.03
CA ARG A 46 -17.11 -9.09 -7.04
C ARG A 46 -16.25 -9.92 -6.09
N ARG A 47 -15.25 -10.65 -6.59
CA ARG A 47 -14.37 -11.48 -5.75
C ARG A 47 -13.49 -10.64 -4.82
N LEU A 48 -12.95 -9.52 -5.32
CA LEU A 48 -12.17 -8.57 -4.51
C LEU A 48 -13.05 -7.78 -3.55
N GLY A 49 -14.25 -7.37 -3.98
CA GLY A 49 -15.23 -6.75 -3.11
C GLY A 49 -15.64 -7.68 -1.97
N GLN A 50 -15.88 -8.96 -2.27
CA GLN A 50 -16.14 -9.98 -1.25
C GLN A 50 -14.93 -10.12 -0.32
N LEU A 51 -13.72 -10.36 -0.82
CA LEU A 51 -12.50 -10.43 0.00
C LEU A 51 -12.29 -9.17 0.85
N GLY A 52 -12.53 -7.99 0.29
CA GLY A 52 -12.45 -6.70 0.98
C GLY A 52 -13.47 -6.60 2.11
N VAL A 53 -14.72 -7.05 1.90
CA VAL A 53 -15.76 -7.10 2.94
C VAL A 53 -15.39 -8.12 4.03
N TRP A 54 -14.87 -9.29 3.67
CA TRP A 54 -14.42 -10.30 4.66
C TRP A 54 -13.19 -9.83 5.46
N LEU A 55 -12.28 -9.07 4.85
CA LEU A 55 -11.10 -8.50 5.51
C LEU A 55 -11.38 -7.18 6.23
N SER A 56 -12.45 -6.47 5.86
CA SER A 56 -12.85 -5.19 6.45
C SER A 56 -13.00 -5.19 7.97
N PRO A 57 -13.60 -6.20 8.65
CA PRO A 57 -13.68 -6.18 10.10
C PRO A 57 -12.30 -6.20 10.73
N PHE A 58 -11.34 -6.94 10.16
CA PHE A 58 -9.97 -7.00 10.65
C PHE A 58 -9.22 -5.70 10.37
N LEU A 59 -9.34 -5.14 9.16
CA LEU A 59 -8.68 -3.90 8.77
C LEU A 59 -9.16 -2.70 9.61
N LEU A 60 -10.43 -2.72 10.05
CA LEU A 60 -11.02 -1.66 10.88
C LEU A 60 -10.74 -1.82 12.37
N VAL A 61 -10.15 -2.93 12.83
CA VAL A 61 -9.84 -3.14 14.25
C VAL A 61 -9.01 -1.99 14.84
N PRO A 62 -7.92 -1.50 14.21
CA PRO A 62 -7.17 -0.36 14.70
C PRO A 62 -8.01 0.93 14.75
N LEU A 63 -8.83 1.19 13.74
CA LEU A 63 -9.73 2.35 13.73
C LEU A 63 -10.69 2.29 14.92
N ILE A 64 -11.41 1.18 15.06
CA ILE A 64 -12.42 0.99 16.11
C ILE A 64 -11.76 1.03 17.49
N SER A 65 -10.63 0.35 17.67
CA SER A 65 -9.92 0.31 18.95
C SER A 65 -9.27 1.65 19.32
N GLY A 66 -8.81 2.45 18.35
CA GLY A 66 -8.31 3.80 18.60
C GLY A 66 -9.42 4.78 18.99
N LEU A 67 -10.61 4.64 18.39
CA LEU A 67 -11.78 5.46 18.72
C LEU A 67 -12.39 5.06 20.08
N LEU A 68 -12.64 3.77 20.29
CA LEU A 68 -13.28 3.25 21.51
C LEU A 68 -12.33 3.22 22.71
N GLY A 69 -11.05 2.91 22.49
CA GLY A 69 -10.04 2.82 23.56
C GLY A 69 -9.78 4.14 24.31
N ARG A 70 -10.29 5.27 23.80
CA ARG A 70 -10.27 6.56 24.50
C ARG A 70 -11.36 6.70 25.55
N VAL A 71 -12.49 6.00 25.36
CA VAL A 71 -13.71 6.12 26.19
C VAL A 71 -13.94 4.86 27.02
N LEU A 72 -13.51 3.71 26.52
CA LEU A 72 -13.71 2.39 27.11
C LEU A 72 -12.37 1.69 27.33
N ASP A 73 -12.19 1.08 28.50
CA ASP A 73 -11.08 0.16 28.75
C ASP A 73 -11.29 -1.14 27.97
N LEU A 74 -10.68 -1.21 26.79
CA LEU A 74 -10.75 -2.37 25.91
C LEU A 74 -9.94 -3.55 26.48
N PRO A 75 -10.38 -4.80 26.24
CA PRO A 75 -9.76 -5.99 26.81
C PRO A 75 -8.30 -6.14 26.39
N GLU A 76 -7.41 -6.50 27.32
CA GLU A 76 -5.96 -6.65 27.09
C GLU A 76 -5.61 -7.60 25.94
N ARG A 77 -6.44 -8.63 25.72
CA ARG A 77 -6.29 -9.59 24.63
C ARG A 77 -6.30 -8.92 23.25
N LEU A 78 -7.09 -7.86 23.09
CA LEU A 78 -7.17 -7.10 21.84
C LEU A 78 -5.85 -6.36 21.56
N TRP A 79 -5.30 -5.69 22.57
CA TRP A 79 -4.03 -4.98 22.46
C TRP A 79 -2.86 -5.95 22.22
N ALA A 80 -2.86 -7.10 22.90
CA ALA A 80 -1.88 -8.16 22.68
C ALA A 80 -1.94 -8.71 21.24
N ALA A 81 -3.15 -8.95 20.72
CA ALA A 81 -3.35 -9.40 19.35
C ALA A 81 -2.89 -8.37 18.32
N GLN A 82 -3.21 -7.09 18.51
CA GLN A 82 -2.72 -6.00 17.65
C GLN A 82 -1.20 -5.90 17.68
N ARG A 83 -0.59 -6.01 18.87
CA ARG A 83 0.87 -5.99 19.02
C ARG A 83 1.54 -7.15 18.28
N ALA A 84 0.98 -8.34 18.38
CA ALA A 84 1.46 -9.51 17.65
C ALA A 84 1.31 -9.34 16.13
N ALA A 85 0.19 -8.77 15.67
CA ALA A 85 -0.03 -8.49 14.25
C ALA A 85 0.99 -7.46 13.72
N VAL A 86 1.21 -6.36 14.45
CA VAL A 86 2.21 -5.33 14.10
C VAL A 86 3.60 -5.96 13.94
N ASN A 87 4.07 -6.73 14.93
CA ASN A 87 5.40 -7.33 14.87
C ASN A 87 5.54 -8.31 13.69
N ARG A 88 4.50 -9.07 13.36
CA ARG A 88 4.51 -9.99 12.21
C ARG A 88 4.52 -9.26 10.89
N ILE A 89 3.69 -8.21 10.76
CA ILE A 89 3.63 -7.39 9.55
C ILE A 89 4.97 -6.72 9.30
N ASP A 90 5.53 -6.06 10.31
CA ASP A 90 6.81 -5.37 10.18
C ASP A 90 7.94 -6.36 9.82
N ALA A 91 7.95 -7.57 10.42
CA ALA A 91 8.91 -8.60 10.06
C ALA A 91 8.78 -9.06 8.59
N ILE A 92 7.54 -9.27 8.10
CA ILE A 92 7.30 -9.62 6.69
C ILE A 92 7.77 -8.49 5.78
N THR A 93 7.43 -7.25 6.09
CA THR A 93 7.84 -6.06 5.35
C THR A 93 9.36 -5.97 5.25
N GLU A 94 10.07 -6.15 6.37
CA GLU A 94 11.54 -6.10 6.42
C GLU A 94 12.19 -7.26 5.67
N ILE A 95 11.64 -8.48 5.74
CA ILE A 95 12.15 -9.61 4.95
C ILE A 95 12.03 -9.32 3.45
N ILE A 96 10.89 -8.78 3.01
CA ILE A 96 10.65 -8.45 1.61
C ILE A 96 11.59 -7.34 1.15
N ALA A 97 11.76 -6.27 1.93
CA ALA A 97 12.70 -5.20 1.62
C ALA A 97 14.17 -5.69 1.63
N GLY A 98 14.52 -6.55 2.58
CA GLY A 98 15.82 -7.21 2.69
C GLY A 98 16.15 -8.11 1.50
N ALA A 99 15.16 -8.71 0.85
CA ALA A 99 15.31 -9.40 -0.42
C ALA A 99 15.40 -8.41 -1.59
N ALA A 100 14.53 -7.39 -1.61
CA ALA A 100 14.45 -6.40 -2.68
C ALA A 100 15.75 -5.58 -2.83
N ARG A 101 16.49 -5.33 -1.75
CA ARG A 101 17.78 -4.59 -1.81
C ARG A 101 18.80 -5.21 -2.76
N TRP A 102 18.74 -6.52 -3.02
CA TRP A 102 19.63 -7.18 -3.98
C TRP A 102 19.39 -6.70 -5.41
N PHE A 103 18.20 -6.20 -5.74
CA PHE A 103 17.95 -5.55 -7.03
C PHE A 103 18.75 -4.25 -7.18
N ALA A 104 19.06 -3.53 -6.10
CA ALA A 104 19.93 -2.36 -6.16
C ALA A 104 21.36 -2.73 -6.58
N LEU A 105 21.92 -3.81 -6.03
CA LEU A 105 23.21 -4.33 -6.47
C LEU A 105 23.14 -4.82 -7.93
N GLY A 106 22.08 -5.56 -8.27
CA GLY A 106 21.84 -6.04 -9.64
C GLY A 106 21.76 -4.90 -10.66
N LEU A 107 21.12 -3.78 -10.32
CA LEU A 107 21.06 -2.58 -11.14
C LEU A 107 22.45 -2.02 -11.47
N VAL A 108 23.30 -1.86 -10.46
CA VAL A 108 24.66 -1.32 -10.64
C VAL A 108 25.48 -2.24 -11.54
N VAL A 109 25.46 -3.54 -11.25
CA VAL A 109 26.19 -4.55 -12.03
C VAL A 109 25.68 -4.61 -13.48
N ALA A 110 24.38 -4.68 -13.70
CA ALA A 110 23.81 -4.74 -15.03
C ALA A 110 24.09 -3.46 -15.83
N THR A 111 23.99 -2.28 -15.21
CA THR A 111 24.31 -1.00 -15.86
C THR A 111 25.79 -0.92 -16.24
N ALA A 112 26.69 -1.38 -15.38
CA ALA A 112 28.12 -1.45 -15.70
C ALA A 112 28.38 -2.37 -16.90
N ILE A 113 27.73 -3.54 -16.94
CA ILE A 113 27.82 -4.46 -18.09
C ILE A 113 27.28 -3.79 -19.37
N ILE A 114 26.16 -3.06 -19.32
CA ILE A 114 25.62 -2.34 -20.49
C ILE A 114 26.64 -1.32 -21.03
N VAL A 115 27.26 -0.54 -20.14
CA VAL A 115 28.28 0.45 -20.52
C VAL A 115 29.46 -0.26 -21.19
N ILE A 116 29.99 -1.33 -20.58
CA ILE A 116 31.10 -2.10 -21.15
C ILE A 116 30.73 -2.69 -22.52
N GLN A 117 29.58 -3.36 -22.64
CA GLN A 117 29.09 -3.93 -23.90
C GLN A 117 29.00 -2.88 -24.99
N ARG A 118 28.44 -1.71 -24.67
CA ARG A 118 28.22 -0.62 -25.62
C ARG A 118 29.52 0.02 -26.09
N TYR A 119 30.43 0.34 -25.17
CA TYR A 119 31.62 1.13 -25.50
C TYR A 119 32.87 0.30 -25.82
N VAL A 120 32.99 -0.91 -25.29
CA VAL A 120 34.15 -1.79 -25.55
C VAL A 120 33.85 -2.75 -26.69
N PHE A 121 32.67 -3.37 -26.69
CA PHE A 121 32.32 -4.42 -27.64
C PHE A 121 31.42 -3.94 -28.79
N GLY A 122 30.93 -2.69 -28.75
CA GLY A 122 30.09 -2.11 -29.80
C GLY A 122 28.72 -2.76 -29.96
N TYR A 123 28.25 -3.53 -28.97
CA TYR A 123 26.98 -4.25 -29.00
C TYR A 123 26.04 -3.76 -27.88
N ALA A 124 24.73 -3.79 -28.13
CA ALA A 124 23.71 -3.42 -27.14
C ALA A 124 22.68 -4.55 -26.99
N SER A 125 22.45 -5.00 -25.76
CA SER A 125 21.40 -5.98 -25.44
C SER A 125 20.14 -5.29 -24.92
N THR A 126 19.03 -5.48 -25.62
CA THR A 126 17.72 -4.98 -25.19
C THR A 126 17.24 -5.71 -23.94
N LYS A 127 17.42 -7.02 -23.83
CA LYS A 127 17.10 -7.80 -22.62
C LYS A 127 17.78 -7.26 -21.37
N LEU A 128 19.07 -6.91 -21.47
CA LEU A 128 19.83 -6.38 -20.33
C LEU A 128 19.38 -4.97 -19.95
N ALA A 129 19.05 -4.13 -20.94
CA ALA A 129 18.49 -2.80 -20.68
C ALA A 129 17.10 -2.88 -20.03
N GLU A 130 16.23 -3.78 -20.49
CA GLU A 130 14.93 -4.00 -19.89
C GLU A 130 15.03 -4.59 -18.48
N SER A 131 16.00 -5.48 -18.21
CA SER A 131 16.16 -6.06 -16.88
C SER A 131 16.50 -5.00 -15.82
N VAL A 132 17.23 -3.95 -16.19
CA VAL A 132 17.47 -2.78 -15.34
C VAL A 132 16.15 -2.12 -14.96
N ILE A 133 15.25 -1.88 -15.92
CA ILE A 133 13.93 -1.29 -15.65
C ILE A 133 13.11 -2.20 -14.72
N TYR A 134 13.17 -3.51 -14.92
CA TYR A 134 12.42 -4.47 -14.10
C TYR A 134 12.95 -4.50 -12.66
N MET A 135 14.28 -4.58 -12.49
CA MET A 135 14.93 -4.55 -11.18
C MET A 135 14.64 -3.24 -10.44
N HIS A 136 14.66 -2.11 -11.15
CA HIS A 136 14.28 -0.81 -10.59
C HIS A 136 12.83 -0.82 -10.09
N ALA A 137 11.88 -1.19 -10.95
CA ALA A 137 10.47 -1.25 -10.57
C ALA A 137 10.23 -2.19 -9.37
N LEU A 138 10.84 -3.38 -9.37
CA LEU A 138 10.72 -4.33 -8.27
C LEU A 138 11.34 -3.79 -6.98
N LEU A 139 12.51 -3.13 -7.05
CA LEU A 139 13.15 -2.50 -5.90
C LEU A 139 12.20 -1.49 -5.24
N PHE A 140 11.61 -0.58 -6.01
CA PHE A 140 10.71 0.45 -5.48
C PHE A 140 9.40 -0.12 -4.96
N LEU A 141 8.75 -0.99 -5.74
CA LEU A 141 7.43 -1.52 -5.39
C LEU A 141 7.50 -2.42 -4.15
N LEU A 142 8.53 -3.26 -4.02
CA LEU A 142 8.68 -4.18 -2.89
C LEU A 142 9.22 -3.49 -1.63
N SER A 143 10.07 -2.47 -1.78
CA SER A 143 10.64 -1.76 -0.62
C SER A 143 9.72 -0.67 -0.05
N SER A 144 8.70 -0.24 -0.81
CA SER A 144 7.76 0.81 -0.41
C SER A 144 7.15 0.64 0.97
N GLY A 145 6.77 -0.58 1.36
CA GLY A 145 6.26 -0.89 2.70
C GLY A 145 7.29 -0.58 3.78
N SER A 146 8.55 -0.99 3.60
CA SER A 146 9.61 -0.67 4.58
C SER A 146 9.92 0.83 4.60
N THR A 147 9.88 1.50 3.44
CA THR A 147 9.98 2.97 3.39
C THR A 147 8.85 3.64 4.17
N LEU A 148 7.63 3.11 4.13
CA LEU A 148 6.50 3.63 4.90
C LEU A 148 6.70 3.38 6.41
N LEU A 149 7.16 2.18 6.79
CA LEU A 149 7.49 1.81 8.18
C LEU A 149 8.50 2.77 8.80
N HIS A 150 9.56 3.09 8.06
CA HIS A 150 10.63 3.99 8.49
C HIS A 150 10.33 5.48 8.32
N GLY A 151 9.12 5.84 7.88
CA GLY A 151 8.71 7.24 7.73
C GLY A 151 9.36 7.97 6.54
N GLY A 152 9.94 7.26 5.57
CA GLY A 152 10.53 7.83 4.36
C GLY A 152 9.52 8.32 3.32
N HIS A 153 8.22 8.13 3.55
CA HIS A 153 7.18 8.80 2.75
C HIS A 153 7.11 10.27 3.14
N VAL A 154 7.01 11.17 2.16
CA VAL A 154 6.93 12.62 2.40
C VAL A 154 5.76 12.91 3.32
N ARG A 155 6.08 13.24 4.57
CA ARG A 155 5.14 13.77 5.57
C ARG A 155 5.32 15.29 5.59
N VAL A 156 4.26 16.01 5.93
CA VAL A 156 4.40 17.47 6.12
C VAL A 156 5.03 17.71 7.49
N ASP A 157 6.35 17.53 7.56
CA ASP A 157 7.13 17.42 8.79
C ASP A 157 7.04 18.68 9.68
N VAL A 158 6.82 19.84 9.07
CA VAL A 158 6.64 21.12 9.79
C VAL A 158 5.46 21.09 10.76
N PHE A 159 4.38 20.38 10.41
CA PHE A 159 3.23 20.23 11.31
C PHE A 159 3.44 19.09 12.29
N PHE A 160 4.07 18.00 11.87
CA PHE A 160 4.30 16.81 12.70
C PHE A 160 5.28 17.06 13.86
N ALA A 161 6.34 17.83 13.64
CA ALA A 161 7.36 18.12 14.64
C ALA A 161 6.80 18.85 15.88
N LYS A 162 5.75 19.67 15.69
CA LYS A 162 5.13 20.46 16.77
C LYS A 162 3.92 19.79 17.41
N MET A 163 3.50 18.62 16.91
CA MET A 163 2.33 17.90 17.43
C MET A 163 2.65 17.09 18.68
N SER A 164 1.68 16.99 19.59
CA SER A 164 1.74 16.06 20.71
C SER A 164 1.70 14.60 20.22
N PRO A 165 2.14 13.62 21.02
CA PRO A 165 2.04 12.20 20.65
C PRO A 165 0.63 11.77 20.23
N GLN A 166 -0.41 12.28 20.91
CA GLN A 166 -1.80 11.99 20.53
C GLN A 166 -2.21 12.66 19.21
N GLY A 167 -1.75 13.88 18.95
CA GLY A 167 -1.99 14.56 17.67
C GLY A 167 -1.39 13.81 16.50
N ARG A 168 -0.15 13.33 16.64
CA ARG A 168 0.52 12.49 15.62
C ARG A 168 -0.23 11.19 15.37
N ALA A 169 -0.68 10.51 16.45
CA ALA A 169 -1.45 9.28 16.34
C ALA A 169 -2.77 9.49 15.57
N TRP A 170 -3.48 10.60 15.79
CA TRP A 170 -4.67 10.92 14.99
C TRP A 170 -4.37 11.11 13.52
N VAL A 171 -3.29 11.83 13.19
CA VAL A 171 -2.91 12.07 11.80
C VAL A 171 -2.49 10.77 11.11
N ASP A 172 -1.71 9.92 11.79
CA ASP A 172 -1.33 8.61 11.25
C ASP A 172 -2.55 7.71 11.05
N LEU A 173 -3.49 7.68 12.01
CA LEU A 173 -4.71 6.89 11.91
C LEU A 173 -5.59 7.37 10.75
N LEU A 174 -5.93 8.67 10.72
CA LEU A 174 -6.79 9.23 9.69
C LEU A 174 -6.12 9.21 8.31
N GLY A 175 -4.84 9.53 8.23
CA GLY A 175 -4.07 9.44 6.98
C GLY A 175 -4.06 8.02 6.41
N THR A 176 -3.95 7.01 7.28
CA THR A 176 -4.04 5.60 6.87
C THR A 176 -5.41 5.28 6.27
N TYR A 177 -6.51 5.62 6.94
CA TYR A 177 -7.85 5.21 6.49
C TYR A 177 -8.46 6.12 5.42
N LEU A 178 -8.08 7.39 5.33
CA LEU A 178 -8.65 8.35 4.38
C LEU A 178 -7.82 8.48 3.10
N ALA A 179 -6.51 8.24 3.17
CA ALA A 179 -5.63 8.37 2.01
C ALA A 179 -5.02 7.03 1.61
N LEU A 180 -4.27 6.38 2.52
CA LEU A 180 -3.44 5.24 2.15
C LEU A 180 -4.27 4.01 1.74
N ILE A 181 -5.22 3.60 2.58
CA ILE A 181 -6.06 2.42 2.35
C ILE A 181 -6.95 2.62 1.12
N PRO A 182 -7.71 3.73 0.96
CA PRO A 182 -8.53 3.95 -0.24
C PRO A 182 -7.71 3.97 -1.52
N MET A 183 -6.54 4.63 -1.52
CA MET A 183 -5.67 4.66 -2.68
C MET A 183 -5.11 3.26 -3.00
N SER A 184 -4.72 2.49 -1.99
CA SER A 184 -4.21 1.12 -2.20
C SER A 184 -5.30 0.20 -2.73
N PHE A 185 -6.54 0.31 -2.23
CA PHE A 185 -7.68 -0.42 -2.79
C PHE A 185 -7.99 0.01 -4.24
N LEU A 186 -7.87 1.29 -4.57
CA LEU A 186 -8.04 1.79 -5.93
C LEU A 186 -7.00 1.18 -6.88
N ILE A 187 -5.74 1.09 -6.44
CA ILE A 187 -4.67 0.43 -7.21
C ILE A 187 -4.97 -1.06 -7.38
N LEU A 188 -5.39 -1.76 -6.33
CA LEU A 188 -5.78 -3.17 -6.44
C LEU A 188 -6.93 -3.35 -7.43
N TRP A 189 -7.99 -2.58 -7.27
CA TRP A 189 -9.16 -2.67 -8.13
C TRP A 189 -8.81 -2.40 -9.60
N SER A 190 -8.13 -1.29 -9.88
CA SER A 190 -7.74 -0.91 -11.24
C SER A 190 -6.76 -1.88 -11.89
N SER A 191 -5.84 -2.46 -11.12
CA SER A 191 -4.81 -3.38 -11.64
C SER A 191 -5.35 -4.77 -12.01
N THR A 192 -6.52 -5.19 -11.53
CA THR A 192 -6.98 -6.58 -11.68
C THR A 192 -7.41 -6.98 -13.08
N GLY A 193 -8.18 -6.13 -13.77
CA GLY A 193 -8.56 -6.37 -15.16
C GLY A 193 -7.34 -6.37 -16.08
N TYR A 194 -6.40 -5.47 -15.79
CA TYR A 194 -5.12 -5.38 -16.48
C TYR A 194 -4.26 -6.63 -16.27
N LEU A 195 -4.10 -7.07 -15.02
CA LEU A 195 -3.31 -8.23 -14.65
C LEU A 195 -3.85 -9.52 -15.31
N ASN A 196 -5.16 -9.73 -15.27
CA ASN A 196 -5.79 -10.90 -15.86
C ASN A 196 -5.57 -10.97 -17.38
N SER A 197 -5.69 -9.83 -18.06
CA SER A 197 -5.47 -9.74 -19.51
C SER A 197 -4.04 -10.10 -19.87
N THR A 198 -3.08 -9.54 -19.14
CA THR A 198 -1.65 -9.76 -19.34
C THR A 198 -1.21 -11.21 -19.06
N TRP A 199 -1.71 -11.85 -18.00
CA TRP A 199 -1.38 -13.24 -17.69
C TRP A 199 -1.97 -14.21 -18.71
N ARG A 200 -3.17 -13.93 -19.23
CA ARG A 200 -3.81 -14.79 -20.24
C ARG A 200 -3.01 -14.86 -21.54
N ILE A 201 -2.36 -13.77 -21.92
CA ILE A 201 -1.55 -13.70 -23.15
C ILE A 201 -0.07 -13.95 -22.92
N LEU A 202 0.35 -14.21 -21.67
CA LEU A 202 1.76 -14.28 -21.25
C LEU A 202 2.58 -13.14 -21.87
N GLU A 203 2.17 -11.91 -21.58
CA GLU A 203 2.71 -10.73 -22.26
C GLU A 203 4.24 -10.68 -22.21
N SER A 204 4.82 -10.48 -23.39
CA SER A 204 6.25 -10.33 -23.65
C SER A 204 6.55 -8.89 -24.07
N SER A 205 7.82 -8.49 -24.00
CA SER A 205 8.28 -7.22 -24.54
C SER A 205 7.90 -7.09 -26.01
N ARG A 206 7.66 -5.84 -26.43
CA ARG A 206 7.36 -5.46 -27.81
C ARG A 206 8.61 -5.48 -28.69
N GLU A 207 9.78 -5.48 -28.08
CA GLU A 207 11.06 -5.57 -28.75
C GLU A 207 11.38 -7.01 -29.15
N SER A 208 11.94 -7.20 -30.35
CA SER A 208 12.25 -8.54 -30.87
C SER A 208 13.31 -9.29 -30.04
N ASP A 209 14.17 -8.57 -29.32
CA ASP A 209 15.12 -9.10 -28.34
C ASP A 209 14.80 -8.63 -26.91
N GLY A 210 13.52 -8.48 -26.57
CA GLY A 210 13.10 -8.08 -25.23
C GLY A 210 12.84 -9.26 -24.28
N LEU A 211 12.48 -8.95 -23.03
CA LEU A 211 12.17 -9.94 -21.99
C LEU A 211 10.76 -10.52 -22.17
N ALA A 212 10.64 -11.84 -22.01
CA ALA A 212 9.39 -12.57 -22.23
C ALA A 212 8.41 -12.56 -21.03
N PHE A 213 8.77 -11.88 -19.93
CA PHE A 213 8.07 -12.00 -18.65
C PHE A 213 7.53 -10.65 -18.13
N VAL A 214 7.02 -9.80 -19.04
CA VAL A 214 6.34 -8.54 -18.69
C VAL A 214 5.16 -8.80 -17.73
N PHE A 215 4.47 -9.93 -17.91
CA PHE A 215 3.36 -10.31 -17.05
C PHE A 215 3.76 -10.46 -15.57
N LEU A 216 4.97 -10.94 -15.31
CA LEU A 216 5.50 -11.07 -13.96
C LEU A 216 5.87 -9.72 -13.36
N LEU A 217 6.43 -8.80 -14.15
CA LEU A 217 6.68 -7.43 -13.69
C LEU A 217 5.37 -6.75 -13.24
N LYS A 218 4.31 -6.89 -14.02
CA LYS A 218 3.01 -6.26 -13.74
C LYS A 218 2.33 -6.80 -12.48
N THR A 219 2.71 -8.00 -12.00
CA THR A 219 2.20 -8.52 -10.70
C THR A 219 2.75 -7.76 -9.51
N ALA A 220 3.85 -7.02 -9.68
CA ALA A 220 4.42 -6.21 -8.62
C ALA A 220 3.48 -5.06 -8.20
N ILE A 221 2.57 -4.61 -9.09
CA ILE A 221 1.63 -3.52 -8.81
C ILE A 221 0.59 -3.91 -7.72
N PRO A 222 -0.17 -5.01 -7.87
CA PRO A 222 -1.07 -5.44 -6.80
C PRO A 222 -0.31 -5.88 -5.54
N LEU A 223 0.89 -6.45 -5.69
CA LEU A 223 1.73 -6.80 -4.54
C LEU A 223 2.14 -5.56 -3.73
N PHE A 224 2.57 -4.48 -4.39
CA PHE A 224 2.81 -3.18 -3.79
C PHE A 224 1.60 -2.72 -2.97
N ALA A 225 0.41 -2.72 -3.56
CA ALA A 225 -0.79 -2.24 -2.88
C ALA A 225 -1.14 -3.10 -1.65
N ILE A 226 -0.94 -4.42 -1.71
CA ILE A 226 -1.10 -5.31 -0.56
C ILE A 226 -0.09 -4.96 0.54
N LEU A 227 1.18 -4.76 0.20
CA LEU A 227 2.22 -4.37 1.16
C LEU A 227 1.91 -3.03 1.83
N MET A 228 1.42 -2.06 1.07
CA MET A 228 1.01 -0.75 1.60
C MET A 228 -0.20 -0.86 2.54
N ILE A 229 -1.18 -1.72 2.25
CA ILE A 229 -2.31 -1.98 3.16
C ILE A 229 -1.86 -2.64 4.46
N LEU A 230 -0.99 -3.65 4.36
CA LEU A 230 -0.43 -4.34 5.52
C LEU A 230 0.36 -3.36 6.39
N GLN A 231 1.26 -2.58 5.79
CA GLN A 231 2.05 -1.60 6.53
C GLN A 231 1.19 -0.47 7.11
N GLY A 232 0.19 -0.01 6.36
CA GLY A 232 -0.81 0.94 6.84
C GLY A 232 -1.55 0.44 8.07
N PHE A 233 -1.96 -0.84 8.07
CA PHE A 233 -2.55 -1.47 9.25
C PHE A 233 -1.60 -1.44 10.46
N SER A 234 -0.31 -1.76 10.28
CA SER A 234 0.69 -1.69 11.36
C SER A 234 0.79 -0.27 11.94
N MET A 235 0.84 0.75 11.09
CA MET A 235 0.85 2.16 11.51
C MET A 235 -0.44 2.55 12.25
N ALA A 236 -1.60 2.18 11.72
CA ALA A 236 -2.88 2.45 12.35
C ALA A 236 -3.01 1.76 13.72
N ALA A 237 -2.51 0.53 13.88
CA ALA A 237 -2.52 -0.19 15.14
C ALA A 237 -1.62 0.48 16.20
N ARG A 238 -0.45 0.97 15.79
CA ARG A 238 0.45 1.77 16.65
C ARG A 238 -0.22 3.08 17.09
N ALA A 239 -0.89 3.75 16.16
CA ALA A 239 -1.66 4.95 16.46
C ALA A 239 -2.83 4.65 17.42
N ALA A 240 -3.59 3.58 17.19
CA ALA A 240 -4.70 3.16 18.03
C ALA A 240 -4.26 2.86 19.47
N MET A 241 -3.15 2.13 19.65
CA MET A 241 -2.57 1.89 20.97
C MET A 241 -2.20 3.20 21.68
N THR A 242 -1.57 4.13 20.96
CA THR A 242 -1.19 5.45 21.52
C THR A 242 -2.42 6.26 21.96
N LEU A 243 -3.51 6.21 21.20
CA LEU A 243 -4.76 6.89 21.53
C LEU A 243 -5.49 6.25 22.72
N GLY A 244 -5.40 4.92 22.86
CA GLY A 244 -5.91 4.17 24.00
C GLY A 244 -4.99 4.15 25.22
N GLY A 245 -3.95 5.00 25.26
CA GLY A 245 -3.02 5.10 26.40
C GLY A 245 -2.05 3.92 26.56
N GLN A 246 -2.01 2.99 25.59
CA GLN A 246 -1.13 1.84 25.59
C GLN A 246 0.23 2.19 24.95
N LYS A 247 1.29 1.55 25.44
CA LYS A 247 2.62 1.69 24.83
C LYS A 247 2.69 0.87 23.53
N PRO A 248 2.83 1.50 22.34
CA PRO A 248 2.99 0.76 21.10
C PRO A 248 4.35 0.03 21.07
N PRO A 249 4.51 -1.02 20.23
CA PRO A 249 5.83 -1.58 19.95
C PRO A 249 6.81 -0.49 19.52
N ALA A 250 8.11 -0.70 19.71
CA ALA A 250 9.10 0.18 19.12
C ALA A 250 9.02 0.07 17.58
N LEU A 251 9.35 1.15 16.88
CA LEU A 251 9.71 1.01 15.47
C LEU A 251 11.04 0.24 15.40
N PRO A 252 11.28 -0.54 14.34
CA PRO A 252 12.63 -1.04 14.07
C PRO A 252 13.60 0.13 14.09
N ALA A 253 14.82 -0.11 14.57
CA ALA A 253 15.86 0.91 14.46
C ALA A 253 15.94 1.30 12.99
N ALA A 254 15.74 2.59 12.68
CA ALA A 254 16.11 3.09 11.38
C ALA A 254 17.57 2.65 11.15
N ALA A 255 17.91 2.26 9.93
CA ALA A 255 19.31 2.18 9.55
C ALA A 255 19.89 3.59 9.71
N GLU A 256 20.38 3.91 10.91
CA GLU A 256 21.15 5.11 11.19
C GLU A 256 22.36 5.03 10.26
N GLY A 257 22.35 5.91 9.27
CA GLY A 257 23.31 5.98 8.20
C GLY A 257 23.20 7.35 7.56
N GLU A 258 23.85 8.32 8.20
CA GLU A 258 24.59 9.43 7.58
C GLU A 258 23.79 10.35 6.63
N VAL A 259 23.38 11.50 7.17
CA VAL A 259 23.35 12.76 6.40
C VAL A 259 24.72 13.39 6.51
#